data_AF-A0A8J1UCY5-F1
#
_entry.id   AF-A0A8J1UCY5-F1
#
_cell.length_a   1.000
_cell.length_b   1.000
_cell.length_c   1.000
_cell.angle_alpha   90.00
_cell.angle_beta   90.00
_cell.angle_gamma   90.00
#
_symmetry.space_group_name_H-M   'P 1'
#
loop_
_entity.id
_entity.type
_entity.pdbx_description
1 polymer ?
#
loop_
_entity_poly.entity_id
_entity_poly.type
_entity_poly.pdbx_seq_one_letter_code
_entity_poly.pdbx_strand_id
1 'polypeptide(L)'
;YRLGVLGMLSTNDDNAPGNQNLLDQVMALKWVQKNIASFGGDASQVTIFGESAGSWSVSAQSISPLAKGLFNKAIGQSGSVAFADVVQSQEMQTANVNTLATLTGCESENTDEVLDCLRTKPYMDLVRPAPLKEDDPPPGIMWVPIFGDSFFPKHPMELLEDDDIQKQLKGIKFIFGVNDIEGYMFTKSDEFMTTFVADKTLENLKNDMQILLMMFLLTPPPSEDNKAMYDGIIDALLDQYLKVSDPTEEDLIVAAARIGGAILLNAPAIRTANKFRDVGADVKFYVLNKAPSHIMKFRP
;
A
#
# COMPACT_ATOMS: atom_id res chain seq x y z
N TYR A 1 1.08 14.98 4.69
CA TYR A 1 -0.31 14.69 4.30
C TYR A 1 -0.98 13.92 5.42
N ARG A 2 -2.31 13.96 5.54
CA ARG A 2 -3.05 13.22 6.58
C ARG A 2 -2.95 11.70 6.40
N LEU A 3 -3.08 10.94 7.49
CA LEU A 3 -2.91 9.48 7.53
C LEU A 3 -4.13 8.78 8.13
N GLY A 4 -4.25 7.47 7.86
CA GLY A 4 -5.31 6.61 8.41
C GLY A 4 -6.71 7.17 8.15
N VAL A 5 -7.61 6.98 9.12
CA VAL A 5 -8.98 7.51 9.08
C VAL A 5 -9.03 9.01 8.73
N LEU A 6 -8.11 9.83 9.24
CA LEU A 6 -8.14 11.28 9.00
C LEU A 6 -7.80 11.68 7.56
N GLY A 7 -7.12 10.79 6.82
CA GLY A 7 -6.68 11.03 5.46
C GLY A 7 -7.44 10.24 4.40
N MET A 8 -8.20 9.22 4.78
CA MET A 8 -8.75 8.24 3.83
C MET A 8 -10.23 7.91 4.08
N LEU A 9 -10.85 8.48 5.13
CA LEU A 9 -12.26 8.26 5.40
C LEU A 9 -13.13 8.74 4.22
N SER A 10 -14.01 7.85 3.75
CA SER A 10 -15.04 8.19 2.76
C SER A 10 -16.41 7.64 3.15
N THR A 11 -17.42 8.48 2.98
CA THR A 11 -18.84 8.16 3.18
C THR A 11 -19.58 7.86 1.87
N ASN A 12 -18.88 7.79 0.73
CA ASN A 12 -19.48 7.60 -0.61
C ASN A 12 -20.51 8.70 -0.95
N ASP A 13 -20.26 9.92 -0.46
CA ASP A 13 -21.02 11.13 -0.74
C ASP A 13 -20.08 12.36 -0.67
N ASP A 14 -20.65 13.55 -0.87
CA ASP A 14 -19.89 14.80 -0.87
C ASP A 14 -19.42 15.23 0.53
N ASN A 15 -19.92 14.62 1.60
CA ASN A 15 -19.62 15.02 2.98
C ASN A 15 -18.23 14.53 3.43
N ALA A 16 -17.82 13.35 2.97
CA ALA A 16 -16.45 12.87 3.06
C ALA A 16 -16.04 12.11 1.77
N PRO A 17 -15.42 12.79 0.80
CA PRO A 17 -15.14 12.22 -0.52
C PRO A 17 -13.91 11.30 -0.57
N GLY A 18 -13.27 10.97 0.57
CA GLY A 18 -12.05 10.17 0.61
C GLY A 18 -10.79 10.83 0.03
N ASN A 19 -9.70 10.04 -0.02
CA ASN A 19 -8.41 10.41 -0.63
C ASN A 19 -7.79 11.73 -0.15
N GLN A 20 -8.16 12.25 1.02
CA GLN A 20 -7.63 13.51 1.55
C GLN A 20 -6.10 13.49 1.70
N ASN A 21 -5.52 12.34 2.01
CA ASN A 21 -4.09 12.10 2.05
C ASN A 21 -3.42 12.42 0.69
N LEU A 22 -4.04 12.04 -0.42
CA LEU A 22 -3.52 12.27 -1.77
C LEU A 22 -3.83 13.69 -2.26
N LEU A 23 -4.99 14.23 -1.89
CA LEU A 23 -5.35 15.62 -2.18
C LEU A 23 -4.46 16.62 -1.43
N ASP A 24 -4.04 16.31 -0.21
CA ASP A 24 -3.05 17.10 0.54
C ASP A 24 -1.71 17.16 -0.21
N GLN A 25 -1.28 16.04 -0.81
CA GLN A 25 -0.06 15.98 -1.62
C GLN A 25 -0.22 16.80 -2.91
N VAL A 26 -1.37 16.73 -3.60
CA VAL A 26 -1.67 17.59 -4.77
C VAL A 26 -1.62 19.07 -4.38
N MET A 27 -2.20 19.45 -3.24
CA MET A 27 -2.16 20.82 -2.74
C MET A 27 -0.72 21.28 -2.49
N ALA A 28 0.10 20.42 -1.87
CA ALA A 28 1.52 20.71 -1.65
C ALA A 28 2.27 20.89 -2.97
N LEU A 29 2.02 20.05 -3.98
CA LEU A 29 2.62 20.17 -5.31
C LEU A 29 2.20 21.47 -6.01
N LYS A 30 0.93 21.86 -5.93
CA LYS A 30 0.44 23.17 -6.43
C LYS A 30 1.11 24.34 -5.71
N TRP A 31 1.34 24.21 -4.39
CA TRP A 31 2.08 25.22 -3.63
C TRP A 31 3.53 25.33 -4.12
N VAL A 32 4.21 24.20 -4.35
CA VAL A 32 5.57 24.18 -4.91
C VAL A 32 5.58 24.89 -6.27
N GLN A 33 4.68 24.52 -7.18
CA GLN A 33 4.57 25.16 -8.50
C GLN A 33 4.43 26.69 -8.41
N LYS A 34 3.63 27.19 -7.46
CA LYS A 34 3.38 28.62 -7.31
C LYS A 34 4.55 29.37 -6.63
N ASN A 35 5.29 28.72 -5.73
CA ASN A 35 6.14 29.45 -4.78
C ASN A 35 7.63 29.10 -4.87
N ILE A 36 8.02 27.97 -5.45
CA ILE A 36 9.39 27.45 -5.34
C ILE A 36 10.45 28.38 -5.95
N ALA A 37 10.07 29.20 -6.93
CA ALA A 37 10.95 30.21 -7.52
C ALA A 37 11.48 31.23 -6.49
N SER A 38 10.66 31.59 -5.50
CA SER A 38 11.07 32.50 -4.41
C SER A 38 12.13 31.88 -3.48
N PHE A 39 12.32 30.56 -3.55
CA PHE A 39 13.34 29.82 -2.80
C PHE A 39 14.52 29.40 -3.68
N GLY A 40 14.61 29.91 -4.91
CA GLY A 40 15.67 29.60 -5.86
C GLY A 40 15.51 28.26 -6.59
N GLY A 41 14.35 27.61 -6.50
CA GLY A 41 14.03 26.41 -7.26
C GLY A 41 13.39 26.70 -8.62
N ASP A 42 13.36 25.70 -9.49
CA ASP A 42 12.74 25.77 -10.81
C ASP A 42 11.45 24.92 -10.84
N ALA A 43 10.30 25.59 -10.97
CA ALA A 43 8.99 24.94 -11.03
C ALA A 43 8.83 24.01 -12.24
N SER A 44 9.62 24.22 -13.31
CA SER A 44 9.66 23.34 -14.48
C SER A 44 10.52 22.09 -14.29
N GLN A 45 11.22 21.94 -13.16
CA GLN A 45 12.15 20.83 -12.88
C GLN A 45 11.84 20.12 -11.54
N VAL A 46 10.56 20.02 -11.18
CA VAL A 46 10.14 19.35 -9.94
C VAL A 46 10.29 17.83 -10.07
N THR A 47 11.02 17.24 -9.11
CA THR A 47 11.14 15.79 -8.91
C THR A 47 10.42 15.40 -7.63
N ILE A 48 9.47 14.48 -7.73
CA ILE A 48 8.88 13.84 -6.54
C ILE A 48 9.63 12.54 -6.23
N PHE A 49 9.81 12.23 -4.95
CA PHE A 49 10.39 10.97 -4.52
C PHE A 49 9.78 10.52 -3.21
N GLY A 50 9.69 9.20 -3.02
CA GLY A 50 9.09 8.62 -1.83
C GLY A 50 9.48 7.15 -1.65
N GLU A 51 9.45 6.70 -0.40
CA GLU A 51 9.75 5.33 0.01
C GLU A 51 8.49 4.66 0.57
N SER A 52 8.32 3.36 0.33
CA SER A 52 7.18 2.57 0.83
C SER A 52 5.83 3.18 0.41
N ALA A 53 4.96 3.55 1.35
CA ALA A 53 3.71 4.27 1.09
C ALA A 53 3.92 5.62 0.36
N GLY A 54 5.10 6.23 0.51
CA GLY A 54 5.52 7.39 -0.27
C GLY A 54 5.80 7.04 -1.73
N SER A 55 6.40 5.87 -2.01
CA SER A 55 6.60 5.38 -3.38
C SER A 55 5.27 5.02 -4.05
N TRP A 56 4.37 4.40 -3.29
CA TRP A 56 2.99 4.19 -3.70
C TRP A 56 2.33 5.53 -4.09
N SER A 57 2.47 6.54 -3.24
CA SER A 57 1.97 7.90 -3.49
C SER A 57 2.60 8.52 -4.75
N VAL A 58 3.91 8.35 -4.98
CA VAL A 58 4.58 8.82 -6.20
C VAL A 58 3.93 8.23 -7.45
N SER A 59 3.70 6.92 -7.48
CA SER A 59 3.03 6.28 -8.62
C SER A 59 1.56 6.68 -8.75
N ALA A 60 0.84 6.86 -7.64
CA ALA A 60 -0.55 7.33 -7.62
C ALA A 60 -0.68 8.76 -8.19
N GLN A 61 0.17 9.69 -7.75
CA GLN A 61 0.21 11.05 -8.30
C GLN A 61 0.55 11.04 -9.79
N SER A 62 1.38 10.10 -10.25
CA SER A 62 1.78 10.01 -11.66
C SER A 62 0.63 9.64 -12.59
N ILE A 63 -0.40 8.97 -12.08
CA ILE A 63 -1.58 8.54 -12.85
C ILE A 63 -2.85 9.32 -12.50
N SER A 64 -2.78 10.30 -11.59
CA SER A 64 -3.92 11.16 -11.27
C SER A 64 -4.01 12.33 -12.25
N PRO A 65 -5.20 12.64 -12.80
CA PRO A 65 -5.39 13.84 -13.62
C PRO A 65 -5.16 15.13 -12.83
N LEU A 66 -5.36 15.11 -11.50
CA LEU A 66 -5.21 16.30 -10.64
C LEU A 66 -3.75 16.75 -10.47
N ALA A 67 -2.80 15.85 -10.71
CA ALA A 67 -1.37 16.11 -10.59
C ALA A 67 -0.68 16.37 -11.94
N LYS A 68 -1.45 16.37 -13.04
CA LYS A 68 -0.94 16.61 -14.39
C LYS A 68 -0.15 17.90 -14.46
N GLY A 69 1.11 17.79 -14.90
CA GLY A 69 2.01 18.92 -15.10
C GLY A 69 2.59 19.53 -13.82
N LEU A 70 2.35 18.96 -12.64
CA LEU A 70 2.92 19.47 -11.38
C LEU A 70 4.36 18.99 -11.12
N PHE A 71 4.83 17.98 -11.85
CA PHE A 71 6.20 17.45 -11.81
C PHE A 71 6.51 16.72 -13.12
N ASN A 72 7.79 16.46 -13.38
CA ASN A 72 8.24 15.75 -14.59
C ASN A 72 9.30 14.67 -14.34
N LYS A 73 9.63 14.44 -13.06
CA LYS A 73 10.52 13.36 -12.61
C LYS A 73 9.94 12.74 -11.36
N ALA A 74 10.07 11.42 -11.24
CA ALA A 74 9.51 10.65 -10.15
C ALA A 74 10.49 9.54 -9.73
N ILE A 75 10.68 9.36 -8.43
CA ILE A 75 11.48 8.27 -7.87
C ILE A 75 10.64 7.49 -6.87
N GLY A 76 10.36 6.24 -7.18
CA GLY A 76 9.64 5.32 -6.30
C GLY A 76 10.59 4.28 -5.69
N GLN A 77 10.70 4.26 -4.36
CA GLN A 77 11.57 3.36 -3.62
C GLN A 77 10.71 2.37 -2.83
N SER A 78 10.77 1.08 -3.14
CA SER A 78 10.15 0.02 -2.33
C SER A 78 8.63 0.16 -2.17
N GLY A 79 7.89 0.44 -3.25
CA GLY A 79 6.43 0.50 -3.25
C GLY A 79 5.86 0.98 -4.58
N SER A 80 4.60 0.70 -4.89
CA SER A 80 3.97 1.18 -6.13
C SER A 80 2.45 1.00 -6.12
N VAL A 81 1.74 1.64 -7.04
CA VAL A 81 0.27 1.60 -7.14
C VAL A 81 -0.29 0.19 -7.39
N ALA A 82 0.51 -0.73 -7.95
CA ALA A 82 0.14 -2.14 -8.08
C ALA A 82 0.30 -2.94 -6.78
N PHE A 83 0.62 -2.30 -5.65
CA PHE A 83 0.66 -2.94 -4.34
C PHE A 83 -0.76 -3.42 -3.99
N ALA A 84 -0.96 -4.73 -4.09
CA ALA A 84 -2.05 -5.46 -3.45
C ALA A 84 -3.47 -4.94 -3.66
N ASP A 85 -3.76 -4.33 -4.80
CA ASP A 85 -5.07 -3.72 -5.08
C ASP A 85 -5.61 -2.91 -3.90
N VAL A 86 -4.72 -2.23 -3.17
CA VAL A 86 -5.06 -1.45 -1.97
C VAL A 86 -5.83 -0.17 -2.30
N VAL A 87 -6.53 -0.14 -3.43
CA VAL A 87 -7.51 0.89 -3.72
C VAL A 87 -8.88 0.25 -3.72
N GLN A 88 -9.66 0.61 -2.70
CA GLN A 88 -10.96 0.01 -2.49
C GLN A 88 -12.05 0.77 -3.25
N SER A 89 -13.17 0.07 -3.49
CA SER A 89 -14.40 0.74 -3.90
C SER A 89 -14.91 1.63 -2.75
N GLN A 90 -15.67 2.66 -3.11
CA GLN A 90 -16.32 3.51 -2.11
C GLN A 90 -17.23 2.72 -1.16
N GLU A 91 -17.88 1.65 -1.65
CA GLU A 91 -18.73 0.77 -0.85
C GLU A 91 -17.96 0.07 0.29
N MET A 92 -16.75 -0.44 0.02
CA MET A 92 -15.91 -1.03 1.07
C MET A 92 -15.48 0.01 2.11
N GLN A 93 -15.20 1.25 1.68
CA GLN A 93 -14.86 2.32 2.60
C GLN A 93 -16.05 2.72 3.50
N THR A 94 -17.28 2.71 2.97
CA THR A 94 -18.50 2.93 3.76
C THR A 94 -18.67 1.87 4.86
N ALA A 95 -18.36 0.60 4.57
CA ALA A 95 -18.40 -0.46 5.59
C ALA A 95 -17.40 -0.21 6.75
N ASN A 96 -16.19 0.28 6.42
CA ASN A 96 -15.19 0.69 7.41
C ASN A 96 -15.68 1.86 8.26
N VAL A 97 -16.35 2.86 7.66
CA VAL A 97 -16.95 3.98 8.39
C VAL A 97 -18.04 3.51 9.34
N ASN A 98 -18.93 2.62 8.89
CA ASN A 98 -20.00 2.07 9.73
C ASN A 98 -19.42 1.30 10.93
N THR A 99 -18.37 0.51 10.70
CA THR A 99 -17.69 -0.21 11.78
C THR A 99 -17.08 0.76 12.79
N LEU A 100 -16.40 1.82 12.32
CA LEU A 100 -15.85 2.84 13.21
C LEU A 100 -16.96 3.59 13.97
N ALA A 101 -18.08 3.90 13.31
CA ALA A 101 -19.23 4.55 13.94
C ALA A 101 -19.79 3.69 15.07
N THR A 102 -19.96 2.39 14.85
CA THR A 102 -20.36 1.44 15.91
C THR A 102 -19.37 1.42 17.07
N LEU A 103 -18.07 1.32 16.79
CA LEU A 103 -17.03 1.25 17.83
C LEU A 103 -16.93 2.54 18.67
N THR A 104 -17.35 3.67 18.11
CA THR A 104 -17.26 4.98 18.77
C THR A 104 -18.61 5.48 19.29
N GLY A 105 -19.70 4.73 19.08
CA GLY A 105 -21.06 5.14 19.44
C GLY A 105 -21.53 6.37 18.65
N CYS A 106 -21.23 6.41 17.35
CA CYS A 106 -21.61 7.45 16.39
C CYS A 106 -22.54 6.94 15.28
N GLU A 107 -23.25 5.84 15.52
CA GLU A 107 -24.16 5.24 14.54
C GLU A 107 -25.32 6.19 14.21
N SER A 108 -25.55 6.42 12.92
CA SER A 108 -26.73 7.12 12.40
C SER A 108 -26.99 6.67 10.96
N GLU A 109 -28.24 6.82 10.51
CA GLU A 109 -28.61 6.66 9.09
C GLU A 109 -28.18 7.87 8.24
N ASN A 110 -27.87 9.00 8.87
CA ASN A 110 -27.43 10.23 8.22
C ASN A 110 -25.91 10.39 8.31
N THR A 111 -25.23 10.44 7.18
CA THR A 111 -23.76 10.57 7.11
C THR A 111 -23.25 11.86 7.74
N ASP A 112 -24.00 12.95 7.69
CA ASP A 112 -23.62 14.20 8.36
C ASP A 112 -23.57 14.05 9.88
N GLU A 113 -24.56 13.36 10.46
CA GLU A 113 -24.61 13.09 11.90
C GLU A 113 -23.48 12.16 12.35
N VAL A 114 -23.17 11.13 11.54
CA VAL A 114 -22.01 10.26 11.77
C VAL A 114 -20.74 11.10 11.80
N LEU A 115 -20.50 11.93 10.78
CA LEU A 115 -19.28 12.74 10.67
C LEU A 115 -19.18 13.79 11.77
N ASP A 116 -20.27 14.46 12.13
CA ASP A 116 -20.29 15.43 13.22
C ASP A 116 -19.99 14.75 14.57
N CYS A 117 -20.57 13.58 14.82
CA CYS A 117 -20.24 12.78 16.00
C CYS A 117 -18.75 12.39 16.02
N LEU A 118 -18.22 11.84 14.93
CA LEU A 118 -16.81 11.42 14.83
C LEU A 118 -15.84 12.58 15.06
N ARG A 119 -16.16 13.79 14.61
CA ARG A 119 -15.36 15.01 14.84
C ARG A 119 -15.28 15.41 16.32
N THR A 120 -16.23 14.97 17.16
CA THR A 120 -16.18 15.22 18.61
C THR A 120 -15.34 14.20 19.37
N LYS A 121 -15.00 13.06 18.76
CA LYS A 121 -14.27 11.99 19.44
C LYS A 121 -12.80 12.35 19.63
N PRO A 122 -12.19 11.91 20.74
CA PRO A 122 -10.73 11.91 20.87
C PRO A 122 -10.07 11.24 19.67
N TYR A 123 -8.97 11.82 19.20
CA TYR A 123 -8.20 11.27 18.07
C TYR A 123 -7.87 9.78 18.25
N MET A 124 -7.51 9.36 19.47
CA MET A 124 -7.14 7.97 19.76
C MET A 124 -8.30 6.99 19.53
N ASP A 125 -9.54 7.41 19.80
CA ASP A 125 -10.73 6.59 19.61
C ASP A 125 -11.02 6.39 18.12
N LEU A 126 -10.54 7.29 17.26
CA LEU A 126 -10.67 7.19 15.81
C LEU A 126 -9.59 6.32 15.18
N VAL A 127 -8.33 6.47 15.61
CA VAL A 127 -7.20 5.76 14.99
C VAL A 127 -6.96 4.37 15.58
N ARG A 128 -7.38 4.15 16.81
CA ARG A 128 -7.26 2.86 17.50
C ARG A 128 -8.52 2.66 18.37
N PRO A 129 -9.68 2.44 17.74
CA PRO A 129 -10.92 2.24 18.46
C PRO A 129 -10.80 1.02 19.40
N ALA A 130 -11.36 1.16 20.59
CA ALA A 130 -11.48 0.03 21.52
C ALA A 130 -12.47 -1.00 20.94
N PRO A 131 -12.25 -2.30 21.18
CA PRO A 131 -13.26 -3.31 20.86
C PRO A 131 -14.54 -3.08 21.67
N LEU A 132 -15.68 -3.56 21.16
CA LEU A 132 -16.97 -3.44 21.85
C LEU A 132 -17.00 -4.24 23.16
N LYS A 133 -16.26 -5.35 23.24
CA LYS A 133 -16.09 -6.17 24.43
C LYS A 133 -14.61 -6.26 24.78
N GLU A 134 -14.32 -6.34 26.08
CA GLU A 134 -12.94 -6.35 26.60
C GLU A 134 -12.12 -7.54 26.10
N ASP A 135 -12.76 -8.70 25.88
CA ASP A 135 -12.11 -9.93 25.41
C ASP A 135 -12.03 -10.04 23.87
N ASP A 136 -12.66 -9.13 23.12
CA ASP A 136 -12.61 -9.17 21.66
C ASP A 136 -11.24 -8.66 21.17
N PRO A 137 -10.68 -9.22 20.07
CA PRO A 137 -9.43 -8.72 19.51
C PRO A 137 -9.58 -7.26 19.06
N PRO A 138 -8.48 -6.48 19.02
CA PRO A 138 -8.51 -5.12 18.52
C PRO A 138 -9.14 -5.03 17.11
N PRO A 139 -10.01 -4.04 16.84
CA PRO A 139 -10.63 -3.89 15.52
C PRO A 139 -9.58 -3.59 14.44
N GLY A 140 -9.52 -4.44 13.41
CA GLY A 140 -8.63 -4.26 12.26
C GLY A 140 -9.29 -3.47 11.14
N ILE A 141 -9.41 -2.15 11.27
CA ILE A 141 -9.90 -1.29 10.18
C ILE A 141 -8.71 -0.83 9.33
N MET A 142 -8.67 -1.29 8.08
CA MET A 142 -7.66 -0.85 7.12
C MET A 142 -8.19 0.34 6.33
N TRP A 143 -7.60 1.51 6.57
CA TRP A 143 -7.87 2.71 5.79
C TRP A 143 -6.93 2.76 4.59
N VAL A 144 -7.51 2.81 3.40
CA VAL A 144 -6.79 2.84 2.13
C VAL A 144 -7.41 3.88 1.18
N PRO A 145 -6.69 4.28 0.12
CA PRO A 145 -7.27 5.10 -0.94
C PRO A 145 -8.47 4.43 -1.62
N ILE A 146 -9.34 5.24 -2.22
CA ILE A 146 -10.52 4.79 -2.97
C ILE A 146 -10.45 5.18 -4.44
N PHE A 147 -11.24 4.52 -5.29
CA PHE A 147 -11.46 4.91 -6.68
C PHE A 147 -12.92 5.32 -6.94
N GLY A 148 -13.17 5.91 -8.10
CA GLY A 148 -14.45 6.51 -8.50
C GLY A 148 -14.60 7.96 -8.06
N ASP A 149 -13.50 8.62 -7.68
CA ASP A 149 -13.48 10.03 -7.27
C ASP A 149 -12.67 10.90 -8.26
N SER A 150 -12.48 12.18 -7.92
CA SER A 150 -11.71 13.08 -8.78
C SER A 150 -10.20 12.75 -8.85
N PHE A 151 -9.65 12.07 -7.84
CA PHE A 151 -8.24 11.72 -7.81
C PHE A 151 -7.96 10.44 -8.62
N PHE A 152 -8.77 9.41 -8.42
CA PHE A 152 -8.82 8.16 -9.18
C PHE A 152 -10.22 7.95 -9.78
N PRO A 153 -10.49 8.47 -11.00
CA PRO A 153 -11.80 8.32 -11.64
C PRO A 153 -12.24 6.87 -11.88
N LYS A 154 -11.28 5.96 -11.96
CA LYS A 154 -11.47 4.51 -12.08
C LYS A 154 -10.39 3.81 -11.26
N HIS A 155 -10.49 2.50 -11.17
CA HIS A 155 -9.46 1.69 -10.55
C HIS A 155 -8.07 1.98 -11.18
N PRO A 156 -6.97 2.14 -10.40
CA PRO A 156 -5.65 2.54 -10.91
C PRO A 156 -5.14 1.70 -12.09
N MET A 157 -5.37 0.38 -12.07
CA MET A 157 -4.93 -0.50 -13.14
C MET A 157 -5.71 -0.27 -14.44
N GLU A 158 -6.97 0.16 -14.37
CA GLU A 158 -7.76 0.55 -15.53
C GLU A 158 -7.36 1.94 -16.05
N LEU A 159 -7.03 2.88 -15.15
CA LEU A 159 -6.55 4.21 -15.53
C LEU A 159 -5.28 4.16 -16.38
N LEU A 160 -4.46 3.12 -16.21
CA LEU A 160 -3.26 2.92 -17.02
C LEU A 160 -3.55 2.60 -18.49
N GLU A 161 -4.80 2.23 -18.81
CA GLU A 161 -5.25 2.03 -20.20
C GLU A 161 -5.77 3.33 -20.84
N ASP A 162 -6.01 4.40 -20.06
CA ASP A 162 -6.56 5.65 -20.59
C ASP A 162 -5.47 6.46 -21.34
N ASP A 163 -5.76 6.84 -22.59
CA ASP A 163 -4.83 7.55 -23.48
C ASP A 163 -4.21 8.81 -22.86
N ASP A 164 -4.99 9.58 -22.10
CA ASP A 164 -4.51 10.82 -21.50
C ASP A 164 -3.57 10.57 -20.31
N ILE A 165 -3.79 9.48 -19.57
CA ILE A 165 -2.87 9.03 -18.51
C ILE A 165 -1.59 8.50 -19.14
N GLN A 166 -1.68 7.72 -20.21
CA GLN A 166 -0.49 7.25 -20.94
C GLN A 166 0.34 8.42 -21.49
N LYS A 167 -0.31 9.44 -22.06
CA LYS A 167 0.38 10.67 -22.50
C LYS A 167 1.06 11.40 -21.34
N GLN A 168 0.40 11.48 -20.18
CA GLN A 168 0.98 12.07 -18.98
C GLN A 168 2.23 11.31 -18.52
N LEU A 169 2.16 9.98 -18.46
CA LEU A 169 3.29 9.13 -18.07
C LEU A 169 4.48 9.28 -19.01
N LYS A 170 4.27 9.40 -20.33
CA LYS A 170 5.34 9.68 -21.31
C LYS A 170 6.10 10.99 -21.03
N GLY A 171 5.44 11.95 -20.38
CA GLY A 171 6.03 13.23 -20.00
C GLY A 171 6.87 13.20 -18.72
N ILE A 172 6.92 12.07 -18.02
CA ILE A 172 7.60 11.91 -16.72
C ILE A 172 8.75 10.91 -16.86
N LYS A 173 9.89 11.23 -16.25
CA LYS A 173 11.02 10.30 -16.12
C LYS A 173 10.99 9.60 -14.77
N PHE A 174 11.16 8.29 -14.77
CA PHE A 174 11.00 7.45 -13.59
C PHE A 174 12.28 6.73 -13.20
N ILE A 175 12.52 6.67 -11.89
CA ILE A 175 13.39 5.67 -11.28
C ILE A 175 12.53 4.90 -10.29
N PHE A 176 12.36 3.60 -10.50
CA PHE A 176 11.80 2.70 -9.51
C PHE A 176 12.92 1.82 -8.92
N GLY A 177 12.69 1.25 -7.75
CA GLY A 177 13.57 0.21 -7.26
C GLY A 177 13.12 -0.39 -5.96
N VAL A 178 13.81 -1.46 -5.57
CA VAL A 178 13.51 -2.27 -4.39
C VAL A 178 14.79 -2.74 -3.72
N ASN A 179 14.67 -3.24 -2.50
CA ASN A 179 15.74 -3.93 -1.78
C ASN A 179 15.74 -5.44 -2.11
N ASP A 180 16.90 -6.07 -1.96
CA ASP A 180 17.06 -7.52 -2.15
C ASP A 180 16.26 -8.37 -1.13
N ILE A 181 16.01 -7.82 0.07
CA ILE A 181 15.26 -8.48 1.15
C ILE A 181 14.26 -7.51 1.79
N GLU A 182 13.26 -7.09 1.02
CA GLU A 182 12.21 -6.18 1.51
C GLU A 182 11.43 -6.75 2.71
N GLY A 183 11.09 -8.04 2.67
CA GLY A 183 10.17 -8.61 3.65
C GLY A 183 10.78 -8.94 5.00
N TYR A 184 12.08 -8.69 5.21
CA TYR A 184 12.73 -8.98 6.50
C TYR A 184 12.12 -8.19 7.66
N MET A 185 11.56 -7.01 7.40
CA MET A 185 10.83 -6.25 8.42
C MET A 185 9.52 -6.95 8.80
N PHE A 186 8.85 -7.62 7.86
CA PHE A 186 7.58 -8.31 8.09
C PHE A 186 7.76 -9.61 8.88
N THR A 187 8.92 -10.27 8.77
CA THR A 187 9.24 -11.44 9.62
C THR A 187 9.51 -11.08 11.08
N LYS A 188 9.39 -9.80 11.46
CA LYS A 188 9.51 -9.30 12.83
C LYS A 188 8.24 -8.60 13.31
N SER A 189 7.20 -8.53 12.48
CA SER A 189 5.94 -7.86 12.77
C SER A 189 4.81 -8.88 12.85
N ASP A 190 4.08 -8.85 13.96
CA ASP A 190 2.87 -9.64 14.17
C ASP A 190 1.70 -9.18 13.29
N GLU A 191 1.79 -8.02 12.64
CA GLU A 191 0.79 -7.52 11.69
C GLU A 191 0.72 -8.32 10.37
N PHE A 192 1.86 -8.89 9.93
CA PHE A 192 1.95 -9.56 8.63
C PHE A 192 2.26 -11.05 8.74
N MET A 193 2.98 -11.46 9.78
CA MET A 193 3.46 -12.83 9.98
C MET A 193 3.19 -13.28 11.42
N THR A 194 1.92 -13.24 11.83
CA THR A 194 1.51 -13.42 13.23
C THR A 194 1.95 -14.76 13.80
N THR A 195 1.65 -15.87 13.11
CA THR A 195 1.94 -17.21 13.65
C THR A 195 3.42 -17.55 13.51
N PHE A 196 4.06 -17.10 12.43
CA PHE A 196 5.47 -17.35 12.18
C PHE A 196 6.39 -16.56 13.12
N VAL A 197 6.03 -15.31 13.46
CA VAL A 197 6.78 -14.52 14.46
C VAL A 197 6.66 -15.17 15.85
N ALA A 198 5.51 -15.75 16.18
CA ALA A 198 5.30 -16.44 17.44
C ALA A 198 6.14 -17.73 17.54
N ASP A 199 6.18 -18.53 16.48
CA ASP A 199 7.02 -19.72 16.39
C ASP A 199 7.43 -20.00 14.93
N LYS A 200 8.74 -20.05 14.68
CA LYS A 200 9.33 -20.02 13.33
C LYS A 200 9.39 -21.41 12.71
N THR A 201 8.23 -22.02 12.55
CA THR A 201 8.06 -23.32 11.91
C THR A 201 7.64 -23.17 10.45
N LEU A 202 7.92 -24.21 9.65
CA LEU A 202 7.43 -24.27 8.27
C LEU A 202 5.90 -24.21 8.21
N GLU A 203 5.21 -24.84 9.17
CA GLU A 203 3.75 -24.85 9.24
C GLU A 203 3.19 -23.44 9.44
N ASN A 204 3.74 -22.69 10.40
CA ASN A 204 3.32 -21.31 10.64
C ASN A 204 3.64 -20.38 9.46
N LEU A 205 4.78 -20.61 8.77
CA LEU A 205 5.09 -19.90 7.53
C LEU A 205 4.00 -20.16 6.46
N LYS A 206 3.59 -21.42 6.28
CA LYS A 206 2.51 -21.77 5.33
C LYS A 206 1.18 -21.13 5.72
N ASN A 207 0.84 -21.10 7.01
CA ASN A 207 -0.39 -20.49 7.49
C ASN A 207 -0.42 -18.98 7.23
N ASP A 208 0.63 -18.27 7.58
CA ASP A 208 0.70 -16.82 7.32
C ASP A 208 0.74 -16.52 5.81
N MET A 209 1.37 -17.38 4.99
CA MET A 209 1.34 -17.24 3.52
C MET A 209 -0.07 -17.31 2.94
N GLN A 210 -0.96 -18.16 3.47
CA GLN A 210 -2.37 -18.19 3.02
C GLN A 210 -3.06 -16.85 3.27
N ILE A 211 -2.82 -16.26 4.43
CA ILE A 211 -3.38 -14.95 4.79
C ILE A 211 -2.81 -13.84 3.91
N LEU A 212 -1.50 -13.85 3.65
CA LEU A 212 -0.86 -12.89 2.74
C LEU A 212 -1.40 -12.98 1.31
N LEU A 213 -1.61 -14.19 0.79
CA LEU A 213 -2.19 -14.40 -0.54
C LEU A 213 -3.63 -13.88 -0.59
N MET A 214 -4.45 -14.19 0.42
CA MET A 214 -5.82 -13.68 0.52
C MET A 214 -5.86 -12.15 0.57
N MET A 215 -5.07 -11.55 1.45
CA MET A 215 -5.09 -10.10 1.67
C MET A 215 -4.49 -9.31 0.51
N PHE A 216 -3.36 -9.78 -0.04
CA PHE A 216 -2.56 -8.96 -0.96
C PHE A 216 -2.62 -9.42 -2.42
N LEU A 217 -3.18 -10.60 -2.71
CA LEU A 217 -3.48 -11.04 -4.07
C LEU A 217 -4.99 -11.27 -4.30
N LEU A 218 -5.84 -10.88 -3.34
CA LEU A 218 -7.29 -11.02 -3.39
C LEU A 218 -7.75 -12.46 -3.72
N THR A 219 -7.00 -13.46 -3.25
CA THR A 219 -7.46 -14.85 -3.39
C THR A 219 -8.67 -15.10 -2.49
N PRO A 220 -9.60 -16.00 -2.87
CA PRO A 220 -10.74 -16.32 -2.03
C PRO A 220 -10.32 -16.78 -0.62
N PRO A 221 -11.10 -16.51 0.44
CA PRO A 221 -10.77 -16.94 1.79
C PRO A 221 -10.42 -18.44 1.85
N PRO A 222 -9.36 -18.85 2.57
CA PRO A 222 -8.97 -20.25 2.67
C PRO A 222 -10.12 -21.16 3.11
N SER A 223 -10.35 -22.23 2.37
CA SER A 223 -11.37 -23.24 2.64
C SER A 223 -10.93 -24.61 2.11
N GLU A 224 -11.62 -25.68 2.53
CA GLU A 224 -11.34 -27.03 2.00
C GLU A 224 -11.50 -27.10 0.48
N ASP A 225 -12.43 -26.32 -0.10
CA ASP A 225 -12.70 -26.31 -1.55
C ASP A 225 -11.54 -25.72 -2.37
N ASN A 226 -10.79 -24.77 -1.81
CA ASN A 226 -9.68 -24.09 -2.49
C ASN A 226 -8.30 -24.45 -1.93
N LYS A 227 -8.23 -25.41 -1.01
CA LYS A 227 -6.98 -25.86 -0.37
C LYS A 227 -5.89 -26.24 -1.37
N ALA A 228 -6.25 -26.98 -2.44
CA ALA A 228 -5.29 -27.39 -3.46
C ALA A 228 -4.65 -26.21 -4.24
N MET A 229 -5.39 -25.10 -4.38
CA MET A 229 -4.86 -23.88 -5.00
C MET A 229 -3.81 -23.23 -4.09
N TYR A 230 -4.14 -23.05 -2.80
CA TYR A 230 -3.21 -22.50 -1.82
C TYR A 230 -1.96 -23.38 -1.68
N ASP A 231 -2.12 -24.69 -1.50
CA ASP A 231 -1.01 -25.65 -1.42
C ASP A 231 -0.10 -25.54 -2.65
N GLY A 232 -0.68 -25.52 -3.86
CA GLY A 232 0.09 -25.41 -5.10
C GLY A 232 0.87 -24.08 -5.23
N ILE A 233 0.28 -22.95 -4.83
CA ILE A 233 0.97 -21.65 -4.85
C ILE A 233 2.08 -21.62 -3.81
N ILE A 234 1.79 -22.07 -2.59
CA ILE A 234 2.72 -22.06 -1.46
C ILE A 234 3.91 -22.98 -1.75
N ASP A 235 3.67 -24.18 -2.27
CA ASP A 235 4.74 -25.12 -2.60
C ASP A 235 5.62 -24.57 -3.74
N ALA A 236 5.05 -23.90 -4.75
CA ALA A 236 5.82 -23.23 -5.79
C ALA A 236 6.69 -22.08 -5.24
N LEU A 237 6.18 -21.33 -4.28
CA LEU A 237 6.95 -20.28 -3.59
C LEU A 237 8.08 -20.90 -2.75
N LEU A 238 7.81 -21.97 -2.00
CA LEU A 238 8.82 -22.64 -1.18
C LEU A 238 9.92 -23.29 -2.05
N ASP A 239 9.56 -23.93 -3.16
CA ASP A 239 10.54 -24.48 -4.13
C ASP A 239 11.46 -23.38 -4.67
N GLN A 240 10.89 -22.20 -4.97
CA GLN A 240 11.65 -21.08 -5.48
C GLN A 240 12.54 -20.40 -4.41
N TYR A 241 12.10 -20.31 -3.16
CA TYR A 241 12.75 -19.46 -2.14
C TYR A 241 13.46 -20.19 -1.00
N LEU A 242 13.02 -21.39 -0.61
CA LEU A 242 13.61 -22.15 0.51
C LEU A 242 14.77 -23.05 0.04
N LYS A 243 14.64 -23.72 -1.12
CA LYS A 243 15.69 -24.51 -1.82
C LYS A 243 16.49 -25.53 -0.98
N VAL A 244 16.07 -25.84 0.25
CA VAL A 244 16.71 -26.80 1.16
C VAL A 244 15.68 -27.80 1.66
N SER A 245 16.11 -29.05 1.87
CA SER A 245 15.23 -30.16 2.25
C SER A 245 14.95 -30.25 3.76
N ASP A 246 15.87 -29.75 4.59
CA ASP A 246 15.76 -29.74 6.06
C ASP A 246 16.14 -28.34 6.57
N PRO A 247 15.19 -27.38 6.54
CA PRO A 247 15.49 -25.97 6.78
C PRO A 247 15.75 -25.69 8.25
N THR A 248 16.80 -24.92 8.52
CA THR A 248 17.00 -24.30 9.83
C THR A 248 16.00 -23.16 10.07
N GLU A 249 15.90 -22.68 11.31
CA GLU A 249 15.13 -21.46 11.61
C GLU A 249 15.61 -20.26 10.78
N GLU A 250 16.92 -20.15 10.55
CA GLU A 250 17.51 -19.07 9.75
C GLU A 250 17.10 -19.18 8.28
N ASP A 251 17.08 -20.39 7.72
CA ASP A 251 16.60 -20.64 6.36
C ASP A 251 15.12 -20.23 6.21
N LEU A 252 14.30 -20.55 7.22
CA LEU A 252 12.88 -20.16 7.23
C LEU A 252 12.71 -18.64 7.33
N ILE A 253 13.50 -17.93 8.15
CA ILE A 253 13.46 -16.46 8.23
C ILE A 253 13.82 -15.85 6.88
N VAL A 254 14.87 -16.33 6.23
CA VAL A 254 15.31 -15.81 4.92
C VAL A 254 14.27 -16.09 3.84
N ALA A 255 13.68 -17.30 3.83
CA ALA A 255 12.62 -17.66 2.90
C ALA A 255 11.37 -16.79 3.12
N ALA A 256 10.92 -16.64 4.38
CA ALA A 256 9.80 -15.78 4.74
C ALA A 256 10.02 -14.33 4.31
N ALA A 257 11.22 -13.78 4.56
CA ALA A 257 11.57 -12.42 4.18
C ALA A 257 11.57 -12.21 2.66
N ARG A 258 12.03 -13.20 1.89
CA ARG A 258 12.02 -13.14 0.43
C ARG A 258 10.62 -13.32 -0.16
N ILE A 259 9.84 -14.27 0.35
CA ILE A 259 8.46 -14.53 -0.09
C ILE A 259 7.58 -13.33 0.22
N GLY A 260 7.59 -12.85 1.47
CA GLY A 260 6.83 -11.68 1.88
C GLY A 260 7.24 -10.44 1.08
N GLY A 261 8.55 -10.21 0.92
CA GLY A 261 9.06 -9.13 0.08
C GLY A 261 8.65 -9.25 -1.40
N ALA A 262 8.61 -10.46 -1.93
CA ALA A 262 8.19 -10.73 -3.31
C ALA A 262 6.71 -10.39 -3.54
N ILE A 263 5.83 -10.86 -2.65
CA ILE A 263 4.38 -10.64 -2.72
C ILE A 263 4.07 -9.16 -2.48
N LEU A 264 4.62 -8.59 -1.41
CA LEU A 264 4.25 -7.26 -0.95
C LEU A 264 4.91 -6.17 -1.79
N LEU A 265 6.22 -6.23 -2.07
CA LEU A 265 6.94 -5.05 -2.59
C LEU A 265 7.54 -5.28 -3.98
N ASN A 266 8.29 -6.37 -4.18
CA ASN A 266 9.08 -6.55 -5.40
C ASN A 266 8.21 -6.76 -6.64
N ALA A 267 7.27 -7.72 -6.60
CA ALA A 267 6.44 -8.01 -7.77
C ALA A 267 5.55 -6.79 -8.14
N PRO A 268 4.87 -6.11 -7.18
CA PRO A 268 4.16 -4.88 -7.48
C PRO A 268 5.02 -3.79 -8.12
N ALA A 269 6.19 -3.49 -7.55
CA ALA A 269 7.07 -2.45 -8.08
C ALA A 269 7.52 -2.77 -9.51
N ILE A 270 7.86 -4.02 -9.80
CA ILE A 270 8.24 -4.49 -11.14
C ILE A 270 7.04 -4.39 -12.10
N ARG A 271 5.83 -4.79 -11.68
CA ARG A 271 4.61 -4.69 -12.51
C ARG A 271 4.31 -3.24 -12.88
N THR A 272 4.36 -2.32 -11.93
CA THR A 272 4.16 -0.88 -12.18
C THR A 272 5.22 -0.34 -13.13
N ALA A 273 6.51 -0.62 -12.87
CA ALA A 273 7.61 -0.16 -13.71
C ALA A 273 7.50 -0.69 -15.16
N ASN A 274 7.14 -1.96 -15.33
CA ASN A 274 6.90 -2.56 -16.64
C ASN A 274 5.72 -1.88 -17.34
N LYS A 275 4.58 -1.71 -16.66
CA LYS A 275 3.42 -1.06 -17.27
C LYS A 275 3.72 0.38 -17.70
N PHE A 276 4.47 1.15 -16.90
CA PHE A 276 4.88 2.52 -17.23
C PHE A 276 5.84 2.53 -18.44
N ARG A 277 6.78 1.59 -18.51
CA ARG A 277 7.66 1.42 -19.67
C ARG A 277 6.87 1.08 -20.93
N ASP A 278 5.92 0.15 -20.82
CA ASP A 278 5.18 -0.39 -21.96
C ASP A 278 4.25 0.67 -22.59
N VAL A 279 3.79 1.65 -21.80
CA VAL A 279 3.09 2.85 -22.34
C VAL A 279 4.04 3.92 -22.88
N GLY A 280 5.36 3.70 -22.85
CA GLY A 280 6.38 4.55 -23.47
C GLY A 280 7.04 5.59 -22.54
N ALA A 281 6.91 5.47 -21.21
CA ALA A 281 7.65 6.32 -20.28
C ALA A 281 9.14 5.93 -20.17
N ASP A 282 10.01 6.89 -19.85
CA ASP A 282 11.44 6.60 -19.56
C ASP A 282 11.57 6.08 -18.12
N VAL A 283 11.76 4.77 -18.00
CA VAL A 283 11.83 4.08 -16.70
C VAL A 283 13.22 3.45 -16.50
N LYS A 284 13.85 3.75 -15.36
CA LYS A 284 15.00 3.01 -14.82
C LYS A 284 14.56 2.22 -13.60
N PHE A 285 15.20 1.06 -13.40
CA PHE A 285 14.93 0.21 -12.24
C PHE A 285 16.24 -0.15 -11.54
N TYR A 286 16.26 -0.08 -10.20
CA TYR A 286 17.41 -0.51 -9.39
C TYR A 286 17.01 -1.61 -8.40
N VAL A 287 18.00 -2.41 -8.02
CA VAL A 287 17.91 -3.31 -6.86
C VAL A 287 19.03 -2.93 -5.90
N LEU A 288 18.68 -2.54 -4.68
CA LEU A 288 19.65 -2.25 -3.63
C LEU A 288 19.97 -3.55 -2.87
N ASN A 289 21.21 -4.00 -2.99
CA ASN A 289 21.68 -5.26 -2.42
C ASN A 289 22.82 -5.09 -1.40
N LYS A 290 22.99 -3.86 -0.88
CA LYS A 290 24.06 -3.54 0.07
C LYS A 290 23.48 -2.96 1.35
N ALA A 291 23.74 -3.64 2.46
CA ALA A 291 23.39 -3.15 3.78
C ALA A 291 24.28 -1.96 4.19
N PRO A 292 23.73 -0.95 4.89
CA PRO A 292 24.54 0.07 5.54
C PRO A 292 25.47 -0.56 6.58
N SER A 293 26.73 -0.09 6.65
CA SER A 293 27.75 -0.67 7.53
C SER A 293 27.40 -0.64 9.01
N HIS A 294 26.54 0.29 9.44
CA HIS A 294 26.05 0.38 10.82
C HIS A 294 24.93 -0.62 11.15
N ILE A 295 24.36 -1.32 10.16
CA ILE A 295 23.29 -2.32 10.32
C ILE A 295 23.83 -3.75 10.15
N MET A 296 25.09 -3.94 9.74
CA MET A 296 25.70 -5.27 9.54
C MET A 296 25.73 -6.16 10.80
N LYS A 297 25.39 -5.65 11.99
CA LYS A 297 25.18 -6.46 13.20
C LYS A 297 23.81 -7.17 13.25
N PHE A 298 22.88 -6.87 12.32
CA PHE A 298 21.48 -7.31 12.35
C PHE A 298 21.01 -8.03 11.07
N ARG A 299 21.89 -8.23 10.09
CA ARG A 299 21.63 -9.19 9.01
C ARG A 299 22.30 -10.52 9.37
N PRO A 300 21.62 -11.67 9.25
CA PRO A 300 22.32 -12.94 9.07
C PRO A 300 23.26 -12.87 7.85
#